data_AF-A0AA85J0J4-F1
#
_entry.id   AF-A0AA85J0J4-F1
#
_cell.length_a   1.000
_cell.length_b   1.000
_cell.length_c   1.000
_cell.angle_alpha   90.00
_cell.angle_beta   90.00
_cell.angle_gamma   90.00
#
_symmetry.space_group_name_H-M   'P 1'
#
loop_
_entity.id
_entity.type
_entity.pdbx_description
1 polymer ?
#
loop_
_entity_poly.entity_id
_entity_poly.type
_entity_poly.pdbx_seq_one_letter_code
_entity_poly.pdbx_strand_id
1 'polypeptide(L)'
;MHDTESRPNLSRFVNITNVSVSKPATFESDSQSTGVYQPPHLAPVFFEGVKSKSSAERAKLRAARFILEDVDLNESEDLPKEVYFGCGSEENSARKRIQEKQQYEEENFVRLKTTKQEKRLQRSFLPGGLSDTSSRLRQMQILLQSSDEEMEYKPPPTKKKKKQLKRLRYKKGRRKRK
;
A
#
# COMPACT_ATOMS: atom_id res chain seq x y z
N MET A 1 8.08 55.22 6.34
CA MET A 1 7.95 53.77 6.10
C MET A 1 6.68 53.34 6.80
N HIS A 2 5.58 53.15 6.07
CA HIS A 2 4.27 52.79 6.66
C HIS A 2 4.05 51.30 6.46
N ASP A 3 4.03 50.55 7.56
CA ASP A 3 3.71 49.13 7.60
C ASP A 3 2.19 48.96 7.42
N THR A 4 1.78 48.34 6.31
CA THR A 4 0.38 47.99 6.05
C THR A 4 0.10 46.58 6.55
N GLU A 5 -0.21 46.45 7.84
CA GLU A 5 -0.82 45.23 8.38
C GLU A 5 -2.21 45.03 7.73
N SER A 6 -2.32 44.14 6.75
CA SER A 6 -3.60 43.77 6.15
C SER A 6 -4.41 42.89 7.11
N ARG A 7 -5.13 43.52 8.05
CA ARG A 7 -6.11 42.82 8.89
C ARG A 7 -7.40 42.63 8.09
N PRO A 8 -7.99 41.42 8.05
CA PRO A 8 -9.24 41.19 7.33
C PRO A 8 -10.40 41.96 7.99
N ASN A 9 -11.21 42.63 7.17
CA ASN A 9 -12.40 43.35 7.62
C ASN A 9 -13.50 42.39 8.09
N LEU A 10 -13.60 42.22 9.41
CA LEU A 10 -14.60 41.38 10.09
C LEU A 10 -16.04 41.88 9.91
N SER A 11 -16.23 43.12 9.46
CA SER A 11 -17.55 43.73 9.21
C SER A 11 -18.32 43.09 8.05
N ARG A 12 -17.67 42.24 7.24
CA ARG A 12 -18.30 41.52 6.12
C ARG A 12 -18.99 40.22 6.54
N PHE A 13 -18.75 39.75 7.77
CA PHE A 13 -19.43 38.57 8.32
C PHE A 13 -20.73 39.02 8.97
N VAL A 14 -21.82 38.95 8.21
CA VAL A 14 -23.19 39.15 8.73
C VAL A 14 -23.59 37.87 9.47
N ASN A 15 -23.97 38.00 10.75
CA ASN A 15 -24.46 36.91 11.57
C ASN A 15 -25.74 36.30 10.97
N ILE A 16 -25.66 35.06 10.50
CA ILE A 16 -26.74 34.32 9.81
C ILE A 16 -27.86 33.87 10.78
N THR A 17 -27.79 34.20 12.07
CA THR A 17 -28.69 33.66 13.10
C THR A 17 -30.15 34.14 13.03
N ASN A 18 -30.48 35.12 12.18
CA ASN A 18 -31.84 35.71 12.14
C ASN A 18 -32.49 35.67 10.75
N VAL A 19 -32.37 34.57 10.01
CA VAL A 19 -33.24 34.35 8.84
C VAL A 19 -34.14 33.15 9.11
N SER A 20 -35.36 33.42 9.55
CA SER A 20 -36.44 32.44 9.61
C SER A 20 -36.85 32.06 8.18
N VAL A 21 -36.33 30.95 7.68
CA VAL A 21 -36.82 30.32 6.45
C VAL A 21 -37.74 29.16 6.82
N SER A 22 -38.93 29.23 6.25
CA SER A 22 -40.10 28.37 6.40
C SER A 22 -39.89 26.89 6.03
N LYS A 23 -40.46 26.02 6.88
CA LYS A 23 -40.95 24.63 6.71
C LYS A 23 -40.05 23.58 6.00
N PRO A 24 -39.63 22.50 6.70
CA PRO A 24 -38.96 21.35 6.07
C PRO A 24 -39.95 20.28 5.58
N ALA A 25 -39.63 19.68 4.43
CA ALA A 25 -40.18 18.39 4.02
C ALA A 25 -39.55 17.27 4.86
N THR A 26 -40.41 16.39 5.37
CA THR A 26 -40.12 15.26 6.25
C THR A 26 -39.22 14.22 5.56
N PHE A 27 -38.05 13.94 6.15
CA PHE A 27 -37.38 12.65 6.03
C PHE A 27 -36.83 12.27 7.41
N GLU A 28 -37.53 11.32 8.03
CA GLU A 28 -37.16 10.64 9.26
C GLU A 28 -35.85 9.87 9.08
N SER A 29 -34.83 10.21 9.89
CA SER A 29 -33.92 9.21 10.44
C SER A 29 -33.30 9.76 11.72
N ASP A 30 -33.71 9.18 12.84
CA ASP A 30 -33.21 9.42 14.19
C ASP A 30 -31.68 9.30 14.26
N SER A 31 -31.01 10.43 14.47
CA SER A 31 -29.73 10.46 15.14
C SER A 31 -29.64 11.75 15.96
N GLN A 32 -29.33 11.59 17.24
CA GLN A 32 -29.32 12.63 18.27
C GLN A 32 -28.62 13.90 17.77
N SER A 33 -29.35 15.01 17.75
CA SER A 33 -28.86 16.31 17.28
C SER A 33 -27.87 16.92 18.28
N THR A 34 -26.62 16.48 18.25
CA THR A 34 -25.53 17.43 18.53
C THR A 34 -25.68 18.54 17.50
N GLY A 35 -25.86 19.81 17.89
CA GLY A 35 -26.16 20.95 17.01
C GLY A 35 -25.11 21.30 15.94
N VAL A 36 -24.30 20.32 15.54
CA VAL A 36 -23.32 20.33 14.47
C VAL A 36 -23.89 19.53 13.31
N TYR A 37 -24.03 20.17 12.14
CA TYR A 37 -24.48 19.51 10.92
C TYR A 37 -23.54 18.34 10.56
N GLN A 38 -24.11 17.15 10.43
CA GLN A 38 -23.42 15.98 9.88
C GLN A 38 -23.91 15.75 8.44
N PRO A 39 -23.00 15.70 7.45
CA PRO A 39 -23.39 15.41 6.09
C PRO A 39 -23.93 13.97 5.98
N PRO A 40 -24.87 13.73 5.04
CA PRO A 40 -25.47 12.40 4.87
C PRO A 40 -24.41 11.37 4.44
N HIS A 41 -24.38 10.23 5.14
CA HIS A 41 -23.47 9.15 4.81
C HIS A 41 -23.98 8.36 3.60
N LEU A 42 -23.52 8.72 2.40
CA LEU A 42 -23.91 8.04 1.16
C LEU A 42 -23.32 6.64 1.07
N ALA A 43 -24.13 5.65 0.69
CA ALA A 43 -23.65 4.32 0.36
C ALA A 43 -22.86 4.33 -0.95
N PRO A 44 -21.79 3.51 -1.09
CA PRO A 44 -21.04 3.43 -2.33
C PRO A 44 -21.94 2.92 -3.47
N VAL A 45 -22.06 3.71 -4.54
CA VAL A 45 -22.76 3.34 -5.77
C VAL A 45 -21.78 2.57 -6.66
N PHE A 46 -22.08 1.29 -6.92
CA PHE A 46 -21.27 0.45 -7.82
C PHE A 46 -21.77 0.62 -9.26
N PHE A 47 -20.89 1.05 -10.18
CA PHE A 47 -21.19 1.08 -11.61
C PHE A 47 -21.15 -0.34 -12.20
N GLU A 48 -22.20 -0.76 -12.89
CA GLU A 48 -22.35 -2.11 -13.47
C GLU A 48 -21.27 -2.48 -14.53
N GLY A 49 -20.55 -1.49 -15.07
CA GLY A 49 -19.54 -1.71 -16.11
C GLY A 49 -18.17 -2.18 -15.63
N VAL A 50 -17.85 -2.07 -14.34
CA VAL A 50 -16.50 -2.39 -13.84
C VAL A 50 -16.53 -3.75 -13.15
N LYS A 51 -16.46 -4.82 -13.94
CA LYS A 51 -16.23 -6.17 -13.40
C LYS A 51 -14.95 -6.13 -12.56
N SER A 52 -15.08 -6.34 -11.26
CA SER A 52 -13.91 -6.34 -10.38
C SER A 52 -13.00 -7.47 -10.83
N LYS A 53 -11.78 -7.15 -11.28
CA LYS A 53 -10.80 -8.13 -11.75
C LYS A 53 -10.71 -9.30 -10.78
N SER A 54 -10.76 -10.52 -11.30
CA SER A 54 -10.65 -11.72 -10.46
C SER A 54 -9.34 -11.71 -9.67
N SER A 55 -9.29 -12.43 -8.55
CA SER A 55 -8.05 -12.50 -7.75
C SER A 55 -6.87 -13.06 -8.55
N ALA A 56 -7.16 -13.96 -9.50
CA ALA A 56 -6.21 -14.55 -10.44
C ALA A 56 -5.70 -13.51 -11.46
N GLU A 57 -6.58 -12.72 -12.08
CA GLU A 57 -6.16 -11.63 -12.98
C GLU A 57 -5.26 -10.61 -12.27
N ARG A 58 -5.60 -10.25 -11.02
CA ARG A 58 -4.74 -9.34 -10.23
C ARG A 58 -3.38 -9.96 -9.93
N ALA A 59 -3.31 -11.28 -9.72
CA ALA A 59 -2.05 -11.99 -9.52
C ALA A 59 -1.22 -11.99 -10.81
N LYS A 60 -1.84 -12.27 -11.97
CA LYS A 60 -1.20 -12.21 -13.29
C LYS A 60 -0.66 -10.82 -13.58
N LEU A 61 -1.43 -9.76 -13.36
CA LEU A 61 -0.97 -8.38 -13.54
C LEU A 61 0.22 -8.03 -12.64
N ARG A 62 0.23 -8.52 -11.40
CA ARG A 62 1.37 -8.32 -10.48
C ARG A 62 2.61 -9.09 -10.95
N ALA A 63 2.43 -10.33 -11.40
CA ALA A 63 3.50 -11.15 -11.94
C ALA A 63 4.11 -10.54 -13.21
N ALA A 64 3.26 -10.06 -14.13
CA ALA A 64 3.69 -9.37 -15.34
C ALA A 64 4.50 -8.12 -15.01
N ARG A 65 3.99 -7.30 -14.08
CA ARG A 65 4.71 -6.11 -13.61
C ARG A 65 6.07 -6.44 -13.01
N PHE A 66 6.17 -7.51 -12.20
CA PHE A 66 7.43 -7.94 -11.62
C PHE A 66 8.46 -8.27 -12.70
N ILE A 67 8.08 -9.09 -13.69
CA ILE A 67 8.98 -9.52 -14.77
C ILE A 67 9.41 -8.34 -15.65
N LEU A 68 8.51 -7.39 -15.93
CA LEU A 68 8.84 -6.19 -16.71
C LEU A 68 9.77 -5.23 -15.95
N GLU A 69 9.76 -5.25 -14.61
CA GLU A 69 10.65 -4.46 -13.77
C GLU A 69 12.02 -5.14 -13.54
N ASP A 70 12.17 -6.43 -13.92
CA ASP A 70 13.43 -7.17 -13.80
C ASP A 70 14.48 -6.64 -14.79
N VAL A 71 15.53 -6.03 -14.25
CA VAL A 71 16.64 -5.42 -15.02
C VAL A 71 17.45 -6.45 -15.80
N ASP A 72 17.47 -7.69 -15.33
CA ASP A 72 18.17 -8.80 -15.97
C ASP A 72 17.41 -9.34 -17.19
N LEU A 73 16.18 -8.90 -17.42
CA LEU A 73 15.43 -9.19 -18.65
C LEU A 73 15.44 -8.02 -19.63
N ASN A 74 15.51 -6.79 -19.13
CA ASN A 74 15.57 -5.58 -19.93
C ASN A 74 17.01 -5.23 -20.34
N GLU A 75 17.83 -6.23 -20.71
CA GLU A 75 19.26 -6.11 -21.07
C GLU A 75 19.54 -5.28 -22.34
N SER A 76 18.63 -4.40 -22.76
CA SER A 76 18.82 -3.52 -23.92
C SER A 76 19.88 -2.44 -23.72
N GLU A 77 20.35 -2.23 -22.48
CA GLU A 77 21.38 -1.24 -22.17
C GLU A 77 22.69 -1.94 -21.79
N ASP A 78 23.65 -1.95 -22.73
CA ASP A 78 25.03 -2.38 -22.53
C ASP A 78 25.85 -1.28 -21.81
N LEU A 79 25.35 -0.87 -20.64
CA LEU A 79 26.00 0.09 -19.76
C LEU A 79 26.52 -0.64 -18.51
N PRO A 80 27.70 -0.27 -17.98
CA PRO A 80 28.20 -0.87 -16.76
C PRO A 80 27.21 -0.62 -15.61
N LYS A 81 26.71 -1.69 -15.00
CA LYS A 81 25.78 -1.63 -13.86
C LYS A 81 26.55 -1.41 -12.56
N GLU A 82 26.08 -0.49 -11.72
CA GLU A 82 26.63 -0.30 -10.37
C GLU A 82 26.35 -1.52 -9.49
N VAL A 83 27.42 -2.16 -9.02
CA VAL A 83 27.35 -3.32 -8.12
C VAL A 83 27.57 -2.86 -6.68
N TYR A 84 26.53 -2.97 -5.85
CA TYR A 84 26.62 -2.74 -4.42
C TYR A 84 26.88 -4.05 -3.68
N PHE A 85 28.00 -4.14 -2.95
CA PHE A 85 28.30 -5.30 -2.13
C PHE A 85 27.25 -5.49 -1.03
N GLY A 86 26.69 -6.70 -0.94
CA GLY A 86 25.73 -7.09 0.11
C GLY A 86 24.25 -6.78 -0.18
N CYS A 87 23.93 -6.23 -1.36
CA CYS A 87 22.55 -6.03 -1.82
C CYS A 87 22.30 -6.87 -3.07
N GLY A 88 21.20 -7.65 -3.09
CA GLY A 88 20.84 -8.46 -4.25
C GLY A 88 20.59 -7.62 -5.51
N SER A 89 20.74 -8.22 -6.69
CA SER A 89 20.43 -7.56 -7.98
C SER A 89 18.94 -7.18 -8.08
N GLU A 90 18.06 -8.00 -7.51
CA GLU A 90 16.61 -7.90 -7.69
C GLU A 90 15.93 -6.81 -6.83
N GLU A 91 16.65 -6.14 -5.92
CA GLU A 91 16.06 -5.23 -4.94
C GLU A 91 16.07 -3.76 -5.37
N ASN A 92 15.72 -3.48 -6.63
CA ASN A 92 15.61 -2.12 -7.18
C ASN A 92 14.81 -1.17 -6.29
N SER A 93 13.71 -1.65 -5.71
CA SER A 93 12.87 -0.81 -4.83
C SER A 93 13.58 -0.42 -3.53
N ALA A 94 14.43 -1.30 -2.98
CA ALA A 94 15.24 -0.99 -1.81
C ALA A 94 16.36 -0.02 -2.18
N ARG A 95 17.01 -0.21 -3.34
CA ARG A 95 18.03 0.70 -3.87
C ARG A 95 17.48 2.11 -4.07
N LYS A 96 16.32 2.25 -4.73
CA LYS A 96 15.64 3.54 -4.92
C LYS A 96 15.40 4.27 -3.60
N ARG A 97 14.99 3.56 -2.55
CA ARG A 97 14.79 4.17 -1.22
C ARG A 97 16.08 4.62 -0.56
N ILE A 98 17.17 3.87 -0.74
CA ILE A 98 18.49 4.26 -0.21
C ILE A 98 18.98 5.50 -0.95
N GLN A 99 18.82 5.55 -2.28
CA GLN A 99 19.20 6.68 -3.11
C GLN A 99 18.38 7.93 -2.77
N GLU A 100 17.05 7.81 -2.65
CA GLU A 100 16.17 8.90 -2.23
C GLU A 100 16.57 9.46 -0.85
N LYS A 101 16.94 8.57 0.08
CA LYS A 101 17.45 8.98 1.39
C LYS A 101 18.77 9.73 1.28
N GLN A 102 19.71 9.24 0.47
CA GLN A 102 21.01 9.90 0.26
C GLN A 102 20.81 11.29 -0.36
N GLN A 103 19.99 11.39 -1.41
CA GLN A 103 19.64 12.66 -2.06
C GLN A 103 19.08 13.66 -1.05
N TYR A 104 18.12 13.25 -0.23
CA TYR A 104 17.56 14.12 0.79
C TYR A 104 18.61 14.62 1.80
N GLU A 105 19.51 13.74 2.24
CA GLU A 105 20.54 14.08 3.22
C GLU A 105 21.62 15.00 2.63
N GLU A 106 21.95 14.85 1.35
CA GLU A 106 22.87 15.71 0.60
C GLU A 106 22.26 17.09 0.33
N GLU A 107 21.00 17.14 -0.10
CA GLU A 107 20.28 18.39 -0.37
C GLU A 107 20.08 19.23 0.89
N ASN A 108 19.80 18.59 2.03
CA ASN A 108 19.50 19.28 3.28
C ASN A 108 20.68 19.33 4.25
N PHE A 109 21.81 18.69 3.92
CA PHE A 109 23.00 18.57 4.78
C PHE A 109 22.71 18.02 6.20
N VAL A 110 21.67 17.19 6.35
CA VAL A 110 21.26 16.61 7.63
C VAL A 110 21.11 15.10 7.50
N ARG A 111 21.72 14.35 8.43
CA ARG A 111 21.63 12.89 8.47
C ARG A 111 20.32 12.41 9.10
N LEU A 112 19.62 11.49 8.44
CA LEU A 112 18.36 10.92 8.94
C LEU A 112 18.60 9.73 9.88
N LYS A 113 17.91 9.74 11.02
CA LYS A 113 17.92 8.64 11.99
C LYS A 113 17.13 7.45 11.46
N THR A 114 17.67 6.25 11.60
CA THR A 114 16.98 5.02 11.20
C THR A 114 16.05 4.51 12.28
N THR A 115 14.79 4.27 11.94
CA THR A 115 13.81 3.74 12.90
C THR A 115 14.00 2.23 13.09
N LYS A 116 13.53 1.68 14.23
CA LYS A 116 13.55 0.22 14.47
C LYS A 116 12.77 -0.56 13.39
N GLN A 117 11.71 0.03 12.84
CA GLN A 117 10.91 -0.60 11.79
C GLN A 117 11.68 -0.66 10.48
N GLU A 118 12.36 0.42 10.11
CA GLU A 118 13.21 0.50 8.93
C GLU A 118 14.36 -0.52 8.99
N LYS A 119 15.06 -0.61 10.14
CA LYS A 119 16.10 -1.63 10.37
C LYS A 119 15.58 -3.06 10.20
N ARG A 120 14.33 -3.31 10.59
CA ARG A 120 13.69 -4.63 10.41
C ARG A 120 13.40 -4.92 8.94
N LEU A 121 12.96 -3.93 8.19
CA LEU A 121 12.73 -4.06 6.74
C LEU A 121 14.06 -4.27 6.01
N GLN A 122 15.10 -3.51 6.34
CA GLN A 122 16.46 -3.71 5.82
C GLN A 122 16.97 -5.13 6.06
N ARG A 123 16.74 -5.70 7.25
CA ARG A 123 17.10 -7.10 7.52
C ARG A 123 16.30 -8.13 6.72
N SER A 124 15.09 -7.82 6.30
CA SER A 124 14.34 -8.71 5.40
C SER A 124 14.79 -8.62 3.95
N PHE A 125 15.50 -7.55 3.60
CA PHE A 125 16.10 -7.34 2.28
C PHE A 125 17.52 -7.93 2.20
N LEU A 126 18.23 -8.03 3.33
CA LEU A 126 19.52 -8.72 3.34
C LEU A 126 19.36 -10.18 2.89
N PRO A 127 20.09 -10.62 1.85
CA PRO A 127 19.92 -11.92 1.26
C PRO A 127 20.31 -13.00 2.27
N GLY A 128 19.32 -13.75 2.74
CA GLY A 128 19.52 -14.99 3.48
C GLY A 128 19.92 -16.10 2.52
N GLY A 129 21.15 -16.02 1.98
CA GLY A 129 21.87 -17.03 1.21
C GLY A 129 21.04 -18.15 0.59
N LEU A 130 20.41 -17.87 -0.55
CA LEU A 130 20.06 -18.82 -1.62
C LEU A 130 19.50 -17.97 -2.76
N SER A 131 20.10 -18.10 -3.94
CA SER A 131 19.78 -17.33 -5.14
C SER A 131 18.27 -17.19 -5.36
N ASP A 132 17.81 -15.93 -5.47
CA ASP A 132 16.41 -15.49 -5.49
C ASP A 132 15.61 -15.92 -6.73
N THR A 133 16.18 -16.77 -7.60
CA THR A 133 15.53 -17.30 -8.81
C THR A 133 14.18 -17.96 -8.54
N SER A 134 13.96 -18.45 -7.31
CA SER A 134 12.67 -19.01 -6.89
C SER A 134 11.50 -18.01 -6.98
N SER A 135 11.76 -16.72 -6.77
CA SER A 135 10.75 -15.66 -6.80
C SER A 135 10.32 -15.41 -8.24
N ARG A 136 11.30 -15.25 -9.15
CA ARG A 136 11.12 -15.09 -10.59
C ARG A 136 10.41 -16.29 -11.21
N LEU A 137 10.85 -17.51 -10.91
CA LEU A 137 10.22 -18.74 -11.41
C LEU A 137 8.74 -18.82 -10.99
N ARG A 138 8.42 -18.42 -9.77
CA ARG A 138 7.03 -18.39 -9.29
C ARG A 138 6.18 -17.39 -10.07
N GLN A 139 6.70 -16.21 -10.38
CA GLN A 139 5.96 -15.20 -11.15
C GLN A 139 5.74 -15.66 -12.60
N MET A 140 6.75 -16.27 -13.21
CA MET A 140 6.61 -16.90 -14.53
C MET A 140 5.53 -17.98 -14.52
N GLN A 141 5.52 -18.84 -13.51
CA GLN A 141 4.48 -19.87 -13.35
C GLN A 141 3.07 -19.27 -13.27
N ILE A 142 2.88 -18.16 -12.54
CA ILE A 142 1.59 -17.48 -12.42
C ILE A 142 1.10 -16.95 -13.78
N LEU A 143 2.01 -16.48 -14.64
CA LEU A 143 1.67 -15.99 -15.98
C LEU A 143 1.35 -17.12 -16.96
N LEU A 144 2.14 -18.20 -16.91
CA LEU A 144 1.97 -19.38 -17.76
C LEU A 144 0.72 -20.20 -17.39
N GLN A 145 0.15 -19.98 -16.21
CA GLN A 145 -1.08 -20.64 -15.80
C GLN A 145 -2.24 -20.22 -16.71
N SER A 146 -2.65 -21.12 -17.60
CA SER A 146 -3.73 -20.92 -18.58
C SER A 146 -5.06 -20.61 -17.89
N SER A 147 -5.97 -19.92 -18.58
CA SER A 147 -7.28 -19.59 -18.02
C SER A 147 -8.23 -20.79 -17.91
N ASP A 148 -7.88 -21.91 -18.57
CA ASP A 148 -8.73 -23.11 -18.71
C ASP A 148 -8.46 -24.19 -17.66
N GLU A 149 -7.31 -24.18 -17.00
CA GLU A 149 -7.04 -25.05 -15.86
C GLU A 149 -7.53 -24.38 -14.58
N GLU A 150 -8.67 -24.83 -14.05
CA GLU A 150 -9.29 -24.38 -12.79
C GLU A 150 -8.46 -24.73 -11.53
N MET A 151 -7.14 -24.53 -11.58
CA MET A 151 -6.30 -24.61 -10.39
C MET A 151 -6.44 -23.29 -9.63
N GLU A 152 -7.39 -23.28 -8.70
CA GLU A 152 -7.75 -22.17 -7.82
C GLU A 152 -6.47 -21.50 -7.26
N TYR A 153 -6.12 -20.32 -7.77
CA TYR A 153 -4.97 -19.57 -7.27
C TYR A 153 -5.18 -19.32 -5.78
N LYS A 154 -4.41 -20.00 -4.93
CA LYS A 154 -4.50 -19.82 -3.47
C LYS A 154 -3.60 -18.66 -3.08
N PRO A 155 -4.17 -17.46 -2.83
CA PRO A 155 -3.35 -16.34 -2.39
C PRO A 155 -2.65 -16.69 -1.07
N PRO A 156 -1.46 -16.13 -0.82
CA PRO A 156 -0.78 -16.34 0.44
C PRO A 156 -1.73 -15.96 1.60
N PRO A 157 -1.80 -16.78 2.67
CA PRO A 157 -2.81 -16.60 3.69
C PRO A 157 -2.68 -15.23 4.36
N THR A 158 -3.83 -14.58 4.57
CA THR A 158 -3.90 -13.28 5.26
C THR A 158 -3.32 -13.37 6.67
N LYS A 159 -2.91 -12.23 7.26
CA LYS A 159 -2.36 -12.19 8.64
C LYS A 159 -3.30 -12.88 9.65
N LYS A 160 -4.62 -12.70 9.49
CA LYS A 160 -5.66 -13.37 10.30
C LYS A 160 -5.63 -14.90 10.12
N LYS A 161 -5.65 -15.39 8.88
CA LYS A 161 -5.59 -16.83 8.57
C LYS A 161 -4.26 -17.47 9.02
N LYS A 162 -3.13 -16.76 8.87
CA LYS A 162 -1.81 -17.18 9.40
C LYS A 162 -1.83 -17.33 10.93
N LYS A 163 -2.44 -16.39 11.65
CA LYS A 163 -2.56 -16.46 13.13
C LYS A 163 -3.42 -17.64 13.57
N GLN A 164 -4.54 -17.89 12.87
CA GLN A 164 -5.40 -19.05 13.12
C GLN A 164 -4.66 -20.38 12.85
N LEU A 165 -3.97 -20.51 11.71
CA LEU A 165 -3.17 -21.69 11.37
C LEU A 165 -2.05 -21.94 12.39
N LYS A 166 -1.35 -20.90 12.85
CA LYS A 166 -0.37 -21.02 13.95
C LYS A 166 -1.03 -21.55 15.22
N ARG A 167 -2.18 -21.00 15.63
CA ARG A 167 -2.93 -21.48 16.81
C ARG A 167 -3.33 -22.96 16.68
N LEU A 168 -3.76 -23.39 15.50
CA LEU A 168 -4.09 -24.79 15.22
C LEU A 168 -2.86 -25.71 15.31
N ARG A 169 -1.71 -25.29 14.77
CA ARG A 169 -0.44 -26.01 14.90
C ARG A 169 -0.02 -26.17 16.37
N TYR A 170 -0.10 -25.09 17.17
CA TYR A 170 0.20 -25.14 18.61
C TYR A 170 -0.74 -26.08 19.38
N LYS A 171 -2.03 -26.12 19.03
CA LYS A 171 -2.99 -27.07 19.64
C LYS A 171 -2.70 -28.54 19.25
N LYS A 172 -2.31 -28.80 18.01
CA LYS A 172 -2.00 -30.15 17.52
C LYS A 172 -0.72 -30.72 18.15
N GLY A 173 0.29 -29.88 18.40
CA GLY A 173 1.53 -30.28 19.08
C GLY A 173 1.36 -30.64 20.55
N ARG A 174 0.37 -30.04 21.25
CA ARG A 174 0.09 -30.34 22.66
C ARG A 174 -0.63 -31.68 22.89
N ARG A 175 -1.33 -32.22 21.88
CA ARG A 175 -2.08 -33.49 22.00
C ARG A 175 -1.23 -34.74 21.84
N LYS A 176 0.02 -34.63 21.36
CA LYS A 176 0.95 -35.77 21.18
C LYS A 176 1.88 -36.01 22.38
N ARG A 177 1.67 -35.30 23.49
CA ARG A 177 2.38 -35.54 24.76
C ARG A 177 1.40 -36.20 25.74
N LYS A 178 1.10 -37.47 25.52
CA LYS A 178 0.54 -38.41 26.49
C LYS A 178 1.16 -39.76 26.20
#